data_AF-A0A1G0XRV4-F1
#
_entry.id   AF-A0A1G0XRV4-F1
#
_cell.length_a   1.000
_cell.length_b   1.000
_cell.length_c   1.000
_cell.angle_alpha   90.00
_cell.angle_beta   90.00
_cell.angle_gamma   90.00
#
_symmetry.space_group_name_H-M   'P 1'
#
loop_
_entity.id
_entity.type
_entity.pdbx_description
1 polymer ?
#
loop_
_entity_poly.entity_id
_entity_poly.type
_entity_poly.pdbx_seq_one_letter_code
_entity_poly.pdbx_strand_id
1 'polypeptide(L)'
;MPLIKIDSADYGDPKSKMKLVELERNAKTSKIRLTYEKMGSSVGSSMFIVRAFYEIAKARGTEYFTNLKEWQEPDGSRIYIAGFTDTKDADIKKEFGEEFEYNNEYGPKRIFMSISQLKTIFTK
;
A
#
# COMPACT_ATOMS: atom_id res chain seq x y z
N MET A 1 7.09 -11.02 11.79
CA MET A 1 6.48 -11.56 10.55
C MET A 1 7.35 -11.18 9.36
N PRO A 2 7.43 -12.01 8.31
CA PRO A 2 8.28 -11.72 7.15
C PRO A 2 7.79 -10.50 6.36
N LEU A 3 8.72 -9.81 5.70
CA LEU A 3 8.41 -8.76 4.72
C LEU A 3 7.77 -9.38 3.48
N ILE A 4 6.80 -8.68 2.91
CA ILE A 4 5.99 -9.20 1.80
C ILE A 4 6.65 -8.93 0.45
N LYS A 5 6.52 -9.93 -0.44
CA LYS A 5 6.83 -9.83 -1.86
C LYS A 5 5.64 -10.36 -2.62
N ILE A 6 5.19 -9.63 -3.63
CA ILE A 6 4.11 -10.06 -4.51
C ILE A 6 4.44 -9.80 -5.97
N ASP A 7 3.96 -10.67 -6.84
CA ASP A 7 4.05 -10.52 -8.29
C ASP A 7 2.65 -10.32 -8.88
N SER A 8 2.52 -9.45 -9.88
CA SER A 8 1.29 -9.30 -10.65
C SER A 8 0.80 -10.59 -11.30
N ALA A 9 1.73 -11.52 -11.62
CA ALA A 9 1.41 -12.83 -12.17
C ALA A 9 0.53 -13.65 -11.21
N ASP A 10 0.70 -13.49 -9.89
CA ASP A 10 -0.08 -14.17 -8.86
C ASP A 10 -1.57 -13.74 -8.87
N TYR A 11 -1.88 -12.62 -9.52
CA TYR A 11 -3.21 -12.00 -9.54
C TYR A 11 -3.82 -11.91 -10.95
N GLY A 12 -3.26 -12.62 -11.92
CA GLY A 12 -3.94 -12.93 -13.19
C GLY A 12 -3.97 -11.83 -14.24
N ASP A 13 -3.11 -10.80 -14.17
CA ASP A 13 -2.91 -9.87 -15.30
C ASP A 13 -1.71 -10.31 -16.17
N PRO A 14 -1.93 -11.03 -17.29
CA PRO A 14 -0.83 -11.47 -18.15
C PRO A 14 -0.21 -10.33 -18.97
N LYS A 15 -0.80 -9.13 -18.96
CA LYS A 15 -0.34 -7.99 -19.76
C LYS A 15 0.65 -7.11 -19.03
N SER A 16 0.67 -7.18 -17.70
CA SER A 16 1.58 -6.45 -16.83
C SER A 16 2.57 -7.39 -16.16
N LYS A 17 3.82 -6.94 -15.99
CA LYS A 17 4.82 -7.65 -15.19
C LYS A 17 5.36 -6.68 -14.16
N MET A 18 4.73 -6.71 -13.00
CA MET A 18 5.00 -5.84 -11.89
C MET A 18 5.36 -6.67 -10.67
N LYS A 19 6.36 -6.20 -9.94
CA LYS A 19 6.78 -6.80 -8.70
C LYS A 19 6.87 -5.75 -7.62
N LEU A 20 6.26 -6.05 -6.49
CA LEU A 20 6.29 -5.20 -5.32
C LEU A 20 6.98 -5.91 -4.16
N VAL A 21 7.93 -5.20 -3.55
CA VAL A 21 8.74 -5.69 -2.44
C VAL A 21 8.63 -4.70 -1.29
N GLU A 22 8.19 -5.17 -0.13
CA GLU A 22 8.33 -4.44 1.12
C GLU A 22 9.80 -4.46 1.55
N LEU A 23 10.44 -3.29 1.57
CA LEU A 23 11.86 -3.15 1.87
C LEU A 23 12.10 -3.00 3.37
N GLU A 24 11.29 -2.19 4.03
CA GLU A 24 11.43 -1.82 5.43
C GLU A 24 10.05 -1.73 6.08
N ARG A 25 9.97 -2.13 7.35
CA ARG A 25 8.73 -2.12 8.13
C ARG A 25 8.96 -1.46 9.49
N ASN A 26 8.18 -0.42 9.76
CA ASN A 26 8.13 0.27 11.05
C ASN A 26 6.81 -0.03 11.77
N ALA A 27 6.54 0.60 12.92
CA ALA A 27 5.34 0.34 13.73
C ALA A 27 4.02 0.55 12.96
N LYS A 28 3.91 1.63 12.18
CA LYS A 28 2.69 1.98 11.42
C LYS A 28 2.90 2.18 9.92
N THR A 29 4.14 2.09 9.45
CA THR A 29 4.46 2.33 8.04
C THR A 29 5.26 1.19 7.43
N SER A 30 5.20 1.07 6.10
CA SER A 30 6.08 0.23 5.31
C SER A 30 6.64 1.01 4.14
N LYS A 31 7.94 0.84 3.87
CA LYS A 31 8.57 1.31 2.64
C LYS A 31 8.54 0.19 1.62
N ILE A 32 8.04 0.53 0.45
CA ILE A 32 7.68 -0.44 -0.57
C ILE A 32 8.30 -0.01 -1.88
N ARG A 33 8.88 -0.95 -2.62
CA ARG A 33 9.39 -0.73 -3.97
C ARG A 33 8.58 -1.48 -4.99
N LEU A 34 8.13 -0.77 -6.01
CA LEU A 34 7.49 -1.31 -7.19
C LEU A 34 8.43 -1.23 -8.38
N THR A 35 8.62 -2.37 -9.03
CA THR A 35 9.41 -2.52 -10.25
C THR A 35 8.51 -3.04 -11.37
N TYR A 36 8.78 -2.61 -12.60
CA TYR A 36 8.01 -2.98 -13.78
C TYR A 36 8.99 -3.56 -14.82
N GLU A 37 8.78 -4.80 -15.23
CA GLU A 37 9.42 -5.35 -16.43
C GLU A 37 8.59 -5.01 -17.69
N LYS A 38 7.28 -4.90 -17.52
CA LYS A 38 6.34 -4.50 -18.55
C LYS A 38 5.21 -3.69 -17.92
N MET A 39 5.11 -2.41 -18.28
CA MET A 39 4.01 -1.57 -17.83
C MET A 39 2.67 -2.09 -18.36
N GLY A 40 1.72 -2.29 -17.44
CA GLY A 40 0.33 -2.56 -17.75
C GLY A 40 -0.47 -1.28 -18.00
N SER A 41 -1.80 -1.40 -17.93
CA SER A 41 -2.67 -0.21 -17.93
C SER A 41 -2.50 0.60 -16.64
N SER A 42 -2.81 1.90 -16.68
CA SER A 42 -2.78 2.76 -15.49
C SER A 42 -3.70 2.21 -14.38
N VAL A 43 -4.91 1.78 -14.73
CA VAL A 43 -5.87 1.20 -13.78
C VAL A 43 -5.36 -0.12 -13.20
N GLY A 44 -4.86 -1.03 -14.04
CA GLY A 44 -4.32 -2.32 -13.58
C GLY A 44 -3.12 -2.15 -12.65
N SER A 45 -2.25 -1.18 -12.94
CA SER A 45 -1.10 -0.84 -12.10
C SER A 45 -1.55 -0.32 -10.73
N SER A 46 -2.51 0.60 -10.69
CA SER A 46 -3.08 1.14 -9.45
C SER A 46 -3.75 0.04 -8.61
N MET A 47 -4.53 -0.85 -9.24
CA MET A 47 -5.17 -1.96 -8.53
C MET A 47 -4.16 -2.95 -7.95
N PHE A 48 -3.04 -3.20 -8.64
CA PHE A 48 -1.97 -4.03 -8.12
C PHE A 48 -1.26 -3.39 -6.92
N ILE A 49 -1.00 -2.08 -6.95
CA ILE A 49 -0.44 -1.34 -5.81
C ILE A 49 -1.37 -1.43 -4.60
N VAL A 50 -2.68 -1.20 -4.79
CA VAL A 50 -3.68 -1.33 -3.73
C VAL A 50 -3.71 -2.76 -3.18
N ARG A 51 -3.63 -3.78 -4.04
CA ARG A 51 -3.57 -5.18 -3.61
C ARG A 51 -2.34 -5.46 -2.75
N ALA A 52 -1.21 -4.86 -3.08
CA ALA A 52 0.00 -4.99 -2.28
C ALA A 52 -0.18 -4.42 -0.86
N PHE A 53 -0.76 -3.23 -0.77
CA PHE A 53 -1.00 -2.59 0.52
C PHE A 53 -2.01 -3.41 1.32
N TYR A 54 -3.03 -3.97 0.67
CA TYR A 54 -3.99 -4.89 1.29
C TYR A 54 -3.32 -6.14 1.89
N GLU A 55 -2.41 -6.81 1.16
CA GLU A 55 -1.70 -7.97 1.71
C GLU A 55 -0.77 -7.59 2.86
N ILE A 56 -0.14 -6.41 2.80
CA ILE A 56 0.68 -5.89 3.91
C ILE A 56 -0.18 -5.60 5.12
N ALA A 57 -1.32 -4.92 4.95
CA ALA A 57 -2.26 -4.66 6.04
C ALA A 57 -2.76 -5.95 6.70
N LYS A 58 -3.09 -6.99 5.92
CA LYS A 58 -3.43 -8.32 6.45
C LYS A 58 -2.30 -8.93 7.27
N ALA A 59 -1.07 -8.92 6.76
CA ALA A 59 0.07 -9.46 7.49
C ALA A 59 0.47 -8.60 8.70
N ARG A 60 0.00 -7.36 8.80
CA ARG A 60 0.15 -6.51 9.99
C ARG A 60 -1.01 -6.69 10.98
N GLY A 61 -2.14 -7.25 10.53
CA GLY A 61 -3.36 -7.33 11.32
C GLY A 61 -4.05 -5.97 11.50
N THR A 62 -3.88 -5.04 10.55
CA THR A 62 -4.43 -3.68 10.64
C THR A 62 -5.65 -3.50 9.74
N GLU A 63 -6.69 -2.79 10.21
CA GLU A 63 -7.96 -2.63 9.48
C GLU A 63 -7.91 -1.68 8.28
N TYR A 64 -7.04 -0.68 8.29
CA TYR A 64 -6.98 0.39 7.30
C TYR A 64 -5.57 0.66 6.80
N PHE A 65 -5.47 1.14 5.57
CA PHE A 65 -4.22 1.55 4.97
C PHE A 65 -4.39 2.75 4.04
N THR A 66 -3.31 3.50 3.84
CA THR A 66 -3.24 4.62 2.91
C THR A 66 -1.85 4.76 2.29
N ASN A 67 -1.76 5.43 1.14
CA ASN A 67 -0.49 5.86 0.58
C ASN A 67 -0.11 7.20 1.22
N LEU A 68 1.03 7.27 1.92
CA LEU A 68 1.51 8.48 2.60
C LEU A 68 2.50 9.28 1.76
N LYS A 69 3.24 8.60 0.88
CA LYS A 69 4.22 9.25 0.01
C LYS A 69 4.58 8.33 -1.15
N GLU A 70 4.70 8.88 -2.36
CA GLU A 70 5.29 8.15 -3.47
C GLU A 70 6.29 8.99 -4.27
N TRP A 71 7.29 8.34 -4.86
CA TRP A 71 8.21 8.97 -5.81
C TRP A 71 8.80 7.95 -6.77
N GLN A 72 9.33 8.44 -7.89
CA GLN A 72 10.08 7.64 -8.84
C GLN A 72 11.58 7.73 -8.54
N GLU A 73 12.25 6.59 -8.55
CA GLU A 73 13.71 6.50 -8.44
C GLU A 73 14.37 6.63 -9.83
N PRO A 74 15.67 6.98 -9.90
CA PRO A 74 16.38 7.12 -11.18
C PRO A 74 16.39 5.86 -12.04
N ASP A 75 16.26 4.68 -11.44
CA ASP A 75 16.17 3.39 -12.14
C ASP A 75 14.76 3.07 -12.69
N GLY A 76 13.83 4.02 -12.59
CA GLY A 76 12.47 3.90 -13.07
C GLY A 76 11.53 3.17 -12.11
N SER A 77 12.04 2.58 -11.02
CA SER A 77 11.21 2.00 -9.97
C SER A 77 10.43 3.10 -9.23
N ARG A 78 9.31 2.71 -8.62
CA ARG A 78 8.55 3.61 -7.73
C ARG A 78 8.71 3.17 -6.29
N ILE A 79 8.90 4.13 -5.40
CA ILE A 79 8.88 3.91 -3.96
C ILE A 79 7.58 4.46 -3.40
N TYR A 80 7.03 3.72 -2.45
CA TYR A 80 5.86 4.10 -1.68
C TYR A 80 6.18 4.01 -0.19
N ILE A 81 5.65 4.96 0.57
CA ILE A 81 5.47 4.84 2.01
C ILE A 81 3.99 4.59 2.25
N ALA A 82 3.64 3.38 2.67
CA ALA A 82 2.28 3.02 3.04
C ALA A 82 2.08 3.18 4.55
N GLY A 83 0.97 3.78 4.96
CA GLY A 83 0.53 3.87 6.35
C GLY A 83 -0.54 2.83 6.65
N PHE A 84 -0.52 2.29 7.87
CA PHE A 84 -1.40 1.24 8.36
C PHE A 84 -1.92 1.58 9.76
N THR A 85 -3.22 1.45 9.98
CA THR A 85 -3.88 1.83 11.24
C THR A 85 -5.17 1.03 11.44
N ASP A 86 -5.68 1.02 12.67
CA ASP A 86 -6.99 0.47 13.04
C ASP A 86 -8.06 1.55 13.19
N THR A 87 -7.73 2.81 12.86
CA THR A 87 -8.65 3.94 12.96
C THR A 87 -9.13 4.38 11.57
N LYS A 88 -10.43 4.22 11.29
CA LYS A 88 -11.08 4.45 9.99
C LYS A 88 -10.82 5.82 9.35
N ASP A 89 -10.64 6.84 10.19
CA ASP A 89 -10.44 8.23 9.78
C ASP A 89 -9.31 8.87 10.60
N ALA A 90 -8.19 8.14 10.77
CA ALA A 90 -7.06 8.62 11.55
C ALA A 90 -6.56 9.97 11.03
N ASP A 91 -6.23 10.89 11.94
CA ASP A 91 -5.53 12.12 11.58
C ASP A 91 -4.12 11.78 11.10
N ILE A 92 -3.79 12.09 9.84
CA ILE A 92 -2.54 11.69 9.18
C ILE A 92 -1.31 12.11 10.00
N LYS A 93 -1.30 13.35 10.50
CA LYS A 93 -0.15 13.92 11.20
C LYS A 93 0.02 13.31 12.59
N LYS A 94 -1.08 13.16 13.34
CA LYS A 94 -1.07 12.51 14.65
C LYS A 94 -0.74 11.02 14.56
N GLU A 95 -1.21 10.35 13.51
CA GLU A 95 -1.10 8.90 13.38
C GLU A 95 0.26 8.46 12.82
N PHE A 96 0.80 9.19 11.84
CA PHE A 96 2.00 8.79 11.10
C PHE A 96 3.17 9.76 11.21
N GLY A 97 2.95 11.02 11.60
CA GLY A 97 3.99 12.03 11.75
C GLY A 97 3.70 13.33 11.00
N GLU A 98 4.23 14.45 11.51
CA GLU A 98 4.05 15.80 10.96
C GLU A 98 4.63 15.98 9.56
N GLU A 99 5.55 15.11 9.15
CA GLU A 99 6.15 15.08 7.83
C GLU A 99 5.19 14.65 6.71
N PHE A 100 4.03 14.09 7.06
CA PHE A 100 3.03 13.63 6.08
C PHE A 100 1.91 14.65 5.93
N GLU A 101 1.62 14.99 4.68
CA GLU A 101 0.56 15.92 4.33
C GLU A 101 -0.80 15.24 4.21
N TYR A 102 -1.86 16.00 4.53
CA TYR A 102 -3.25 15.54 4.41
C TYR A 102 -3.66 15.28 2.96
N ASN A 103 -3.03 15.98 2.00
CA ASN A 103 -3.26 15.83 0.57
C ASN A 103 -2.14 14.99 -0.05
N ASN A 104 -2.46 14.29 -1.14
CA ASN A 104 -1.47 13.58 -1.92
C ASN A 104 -0.70 14.54 -2.85
N GLU A 105 0.29 13.99 -3.54
CA GLU A 105 1.19 14.68 -4.47
C GLU A 105 0.44 15.34 -5.65
N TYR A 106 -0.83 14.96 -5.86
CA TYR A 106 -1.67 15.43 -6.95
C TYR A 106 -2.76 16.42 -6.50
N GLY A 107 -2.85 16.72 -5.19
CA GLY A 107 -3.80 17.69 -4.61
C GLY A 107 -5.00 17.11 -3.85
N PRO A 108 -5.62 15.97 -4.24
CA PRO A 108 -6.69 15.35 -3.46
C PRO A 108 -6.31 14.95 -2.04
N LYS A 109 -7.28 15.01 -1.12
CA LYS A 109 -7.14 14.52 0.25
C LYS A 109 -6.83 13.00 0.24
N ARG A 110 -5.88 12.58 1.08
CA ARG A 110 -5.58 11.15 1.29
C ARG A 110 -6.79 10.46 1.91
N ILE A 111 -7.09 9.27 1.40
CA ILE A 111 -8.18 8.43 1.88
C ILE A 111 -7.62 7.15 2.47
N PHE A 112 -8.31 6.61 3.47
CA PHE A 112 -8.04 5.29 4.01
C PHE A 112 -8.88 4.26 3.28
N MET A 113 -8.24 3.18 2.85
CA MET A 113 -8.90 1.98 2.35
C MET A 113 -8.98 0.97 3.49
N SER A 114 -10.11 0.28 3.62
CA SER A 114 -10.29 -0.78 4.61
C SER A 114 -9.94 -2.14 4.01
N ILE A 115 -9.37 -3.05 4.82
CA ILE A 115 -9.20 -4.45 4.42
C ILE A 115 -10.46 -5.31 4.65
N SER A 116 -11.64 -4.69 4.80
CA SER A 116 -12.94 -5.23 5.25
C SER A 116 -13.23 -6.71 4.91
N GLN A 117 -12.55 -7.59 5.63
CA GLN A 117 -12.77 -9.04 5.75
C GLN A 117 -12.38 -9.57 7.16
N LEU A 118 -12.18 -8.71 8.17
CA LEU A 118 -11.77 -9.14 9.52
C LEU A 118 -12.64 -8.59 10.68
N LYS A 119 -13.94 -8.40 10.45
CA LYS A 119 -14.89 -8.60 11.55
C LYS A 119 -15.53 -9.97 11.36
N THR A 120 -14.98 -10.97 12.04
CA THR A 120 -15.74 -12.19 12.32
C THR A 120 -16.85 -11.78 13.29
N ILE A 121 -18.04 -11.49 12.76
CA ILE A 121 -19.18 -11.03 13.57
C ILE A 121 -19.77 -12.20 14.40
N PHE A 122 -19.34 -13.43 14.16
CA PHE A 122 -19.78 -14.62 14.89
C PHE A 122 -18.60 -15.56 15.17
N THR A 123 -18.10 -15.57 16.41
CA THR A 123 -17.48 -16.78 16.97
C THR A 123 -18.60 -17.75 17.31
N LYS A 124 -18.57 -18.94 16.70
CA LYS A 124 -19.51 -20.03 16.96
C LYS A 124 -19.10 -20.80 18.21
#